data_AF-A0A7C7PME6-F1
#
_entry.id   AF-A0A7C7PME6-F1
#
_cell.length_a   1.000
_cell.length_b   1.000
_cell.length_c   1.000
_cell.angle_alpha   90.00
_cell.angle_beta   90.00
_cell.angle_gamma   90.00
#
_symmetry.space_group_name_H-M   'P 1'
#
loop_
_entity.id
_entity.type
_entity.pdbx_description
1 polymer ?
#
loop_
_entity_poly.entity_id
_entity_poly.type
_entity_poly.pdbx_seq_one_letter_code
_entity_poly.pdbx_strand_id
1 'polypeptide(L)'
;MAGHKLVAKGHPELAKKLLFSLVEEGFDICFSQELELDHPYLAPLTWITKTTDEVKLVPFHINSNVHPRPTARRCYELGKAIRRVLDRDDSNERVVLIATGGLSHYPGTPYYGKVDEEADRYVIDKLVSGRGSELANLDAEWLDEHGEFELRTWITLLGAIGDKPAEIITYQKTYHIGYCVADFNLT
;
A
#
# COMPACT_ATOMS: atom_id res chain seq x y z
N MET A 1 21.54 -1.97 0.93
CA MET A 1 22.80 -2.62 1.35
C MET A 1 23.23 -3.57 0.25
N ALA A 2 24.33 -3.31 -0.44
CA ALA A 2 24.82 -4.16 -1.52
C ALA A 2 25.40 -5.46 -0.95
N GLY A 3 24.93 -6.62 -1.43
CA GLY A 3 25.58 -7.93 -1.20
C GLY A 3 24.85 -8.95 -0.32
N HIS A 4 23.73 -8.61 0.33
CA HIS A 4 22.94 -9.57 1.09
C HIS A 4 21.67 -9.97 0.33
N LYS A 5 21.55 -11.25 -0.05
CA LYS A 5 20.30 -11.82 -0.57
C LYS A 5 19.37 -12.08 0.61
N LEU A 6 18.37 -11.23 0.78
CA LEU A 6 17.29 -11.47 1.73
C LEU A 6 16.30 -12.46 1.12
N VAL A 7 15.89 -13.47 1.89
CA VAL A 7 14.87 -14.44 1.49
C VAL A 7 13.71 -14.29 2.47
N ALA A 8 12.55 -13.86 1.97
CA ALA A 8 11.32 -13.83 2.74
C ALA A 8 10.52 -15.11 2.45
N LYS A 9 9.91 -15.70 3.49
CA LYS A 9 9.04 -16.87 3.31
C LYS A 9 7.69 -16.42 2.76
N GLY A 10 7.26 -16.98 1.63
CA GLY A 10 5.92 -16.74 1.10
C GLY A 10 4.83 -17.43 1.93
N HIS A 11 3.58 -16.94 1.82
CA HIS A 11 2.38 -17.64 2.31
C HIS A 11 1.52 -18.13 1.12
N PRO A 12 1.87 -19.26 0.49
CA PRO A 12 1.22 -19.69 -0.75
C PRO A 12 -0.26 -20.02 -0.58
N GLU A 13 -0.68 -20.55 0.57
CA GLU A 13 -2.09 -20.89 0.83
C GLU A 13 -2.96 -19.63 0.92
N LEU A 14 -2.51 -18.62 1.66
CA LEU A 14 -3.21 -17.34 1.74
C LEU A 14 -3.18 -16.61 0.39
N ALA A 15 -2.05 -16.63 -0.32
CA ALA A 15 -1.93 -16.03 -1.66
C ALA A 15 -2.90 -16.68 -2.66
N LYS A 16 -3.02 -18.01 -2.63
CA LYS A 16 -3.95 -18.77 -3.46
C LYS A 16 -5.41 -18.42 -3.11
N LYS A 17 -5.75 -18.37 -1.82
CA LYS A 17 -7.08 -17.97 -1.34
C LYS A 17 -7.45 -16.56 -1.84
N LEU A 18 -6.55 -15.59 -1.67
CA LEU A 18 -6.73 -14.23 -2.18
C LEU A 18 -6.92 -14.21 -3.70
N LEU A 19 -6.09 -14.93 -4.46
CA LEU A 19 -6.18 -14.99 -5.93
C LEU A 19 -7.55 -15.47 -6.39
N PHE A 20 -8.02 -16.62 -5.91
CA PHE A 20 -9.29 -17.20 -6.36
C PHE A 20 -10.49 -16.38 -5.88
N SER A 21 -10.51 -15.98 -4.61
CA SER A 21 -11.66 -15.24 -4.07
C SER A 21 -11.76 -13.81 -4.61
N LEU A 22 -10.65 -13.13 -4.94
CA LEU A 22 -10.73 -11.81 -5.57
C LEU A 22 -11.28 -11.88 -7.01
N VAL A 23 -11.02 -12.97 -7.73
CA VAL A 23 -11.66 -13.22 -9.04
C VAL A 23 -13.17 -13.39 -8.87
N GLU A 24 -13.61 -14.14 -7.85
CA GLU A 24 -15.04 -14.28 -7.52
C GLU A 24 -15.69 -12.94 -7.10
N GLU A 25 -14.93 -12.06 -6.45
CA GLU A 25 -15.35 -10.70 -6.09
C GLU A 25 -15.30 -9.71 -7.27
N GLY A 26 -14.98 -10.16 -8.48
CA GLY A 26 -15.02 -9.36 -9.72
C GLY A 26 -13.73 -8.56 -10.01
N PHE A 27 -12.58 -9.04 -9.56
CA PHE A 27 -11.27 -8.46 -9.85
C PHE A 27 -10.41 -9.39 -10.71
N ASP A 28 -9.91 -8.86 -11.82
CA ASP A 28 -8.92 -9.54 -12.67
C ASP A 28 -7.53 -9.42 -12.03
N ILE A 29 -7.15 -10.42 -11.23
CA ILE A 29 -5.87 -10.44 -10.52
C ILE A 29 -4.84 -11.26 -11.30
N CYS A 30 -3.70 -10.65 -11.58
CA CYS A 30 -2.52 -11.36 -12.09
C CYS A 30 -1.76 -12.01 -10.94
N PHE A 31 -1.11 -13.15 -11.20
CA PHE A 31 -0.28 -13.83 -10.21
C PHE A 31 1.10 -14.16 -10.79
N SER A 32 2.09 -14.28 -9.90
CA SER A 32 3.39 -14.89 -10.19
C SER A 32 3.76 -15.86 -9.08
N GLN A 33 4.40 -16.96 -9.44
CA GLN A 33 4.99 -17.90 -8.47
C GLN A 33 6.42 -17.50 -8.11
N GLU A 34 7.09 -16.73 -8.98
CA GLU A 34 8.44 -16.23 -8.79
C GLU A 34 8.42 -14.71 -8.93
N LEU A 35 8.76 -14.00 -7.86
CA LEU A 35 8.85 -12.56 -7.85
C LEU A 35 10.15 -12.16 -7.17
N GLU A 36 10.98 -11.39 -7.87
CA GLU A 36 12.11 -10.71 -7.25
C GLU A 36 11.58 -9.51 -6.46
N LEU A 37 11.71 -9.56 -5.13
CA LEU A 37 11.28 -8.49 -4.25
C LEU A 37 12.35 -7.41 -4.17
N ASP A 38 12.02 -6.21 -4.60
CA ASP A 38 12.90 -5.05 -4.48
C ASP A 38 12.56 -4.21 -3.23
N HIS A 39 13.18 -3.04 -3.13
CA HIS A 39 13.09 -2.08 -2.03
C HIS A 39 11.66 -1.73 -1.55
N PRO A 40 10.58 -1.66 -2.37
CA PRO A 40 9.26 -1.30 -1.88
C PRO A 40 8.66 -2.33 -0.93
N TYR A 41 9.14 -3.58 -0.97
CA TYR A 41 8.73 -4.65 -0.06
C TYR A 41 9.77 -4.84 1.05
N LEU A 42 11.04 -4.92 0.69
CA LEU A 42 12.10 -5.32 1.62
C LEU A 42 12.47 -4.23 2.62
N ALA A 43 12.48 -2.95 2.21
CA ALA A 43 12.81 -1.85 3.11
C ALA A 43 11.81 -1.76 4.28
N PRO A 44 10.49 -1.61 4.06
CA PRO A 44 9.54 -1.51 5.18
C PRO A 44 9.51 -2.78 6.02
N LEU A 45 9.58 -3.97 5.40
CA LEU A 45 9.63 -5.23 6.14
C LEU A 45 10.84 -5.26 7.09
N THR A 46 12.04 -4.93 6.59
CA THR A 46 13.26 -4.92 7.41
C THR A 46 13.17 -3.94 8.58
N TRP A 47 12.56 -2.77 8.39
CA TRP A 47 12.40 -1.78 9.47
C TRP A 47 11.35 -2.19 10.51
N ILE A 48 10.26 -2.85 10.09
CA ILE A 48 9.16 -3.26 10.97
C ILE A 48 9.55 -4.51 11.77
N THR A 49 10.02 -5.56 11.11
CA THR A 49 10.25 -6.87 11.74
C THR A 49 11.69 -7.07 12.19
N LYS A 50 12.65 -6.25 11.74
CA LYS A 50 14.11 -6.41 11.95
C LYS A 50 14.72 -7.70 11.39
N THR A 51 13.89 -8.64 10.93
CA THR A 51 14.23 -9.93 10.30
C THR A 51 13.17 -10.33 9.27
N THR A 52 13.55 -11.01 8.19
CA THR A 52 12.60 -11.48 7.17
C THR A 52 12.04 -12.89 7.45
N ASP A 53 12.49 -13.56 8.52
CA ASP A 53 12.23 -14.99 8.76
C ASP A 53 11.03 -15.29 9.69
N GLU A 54 10.56 -14.28 10.43
CA GLU A 54 9.52 -14.44 11.47
C GLU A 54 8.09 -14.39 10.93
N VAL A 55 7.89 -13.77 9.77
CA VAL A 55 6.56 -13.62 9.15
C VAL A 55 6.55 -14.22 7.75
N LYS A 56 5.41 -14.80 7.36
CA LYS A 56 5.17 -15.18 5.97
C LYS A 56 4.57 -13.98 5.23
N LEU A 57 5.00 -13.77 3.99
CA LEU A 57 4.62 -12.64 3.15
C LEU A 57 3.69 -13.09 2.01
N VAL A 58 2.68 -12.27 1.71
CA VAL A 58 1.99 -12.29 0.41
C VAL A 58 2.30 -10.96 -0.28
N PRO A 59 3.23 -10.91 -1.25
CA PRO A 59 3.46 -9.70 -2.04
C PRO A 59 2.21 -9.39 -2.86
N PHE A 60 1.68 -8.17 -2.72
CA PHE A 60 0.53 -7.70 -3.47
C PHE A 60 0.91 -6.42 -4.22
N HIS A 61 1.09 -6.51 -5.53
CA HIS A 61 1.54 -5.39 -6.35
C HIS A 61 0.38 -4.60 -6.94
N ILE A 62 0.45 -3.27 -6.86
CA ILE A 62 -0.50 -2.37 -7.52
C ILE A 62 0.29 -1.48 -8.48
N ASN A 63 -0.04 -1.56 -9.77
CA ASN A 63 0.56 -0.70 -10.79
C ASN A 63 0.18 0.77 -10.53
N SER A 64 1.10 1.52 -9.94
CA SER A 64 0.92 2.95 -9.65
C SER A 64 1.76 3.85 -10.57
N ASN A 65 2.65 3.26 -11.37
CA ASN A 65 3.68 4.00 -12.11
C ASN A 65 3.37 4.12 -13.61
N VAL A 66 2.93 3.05 -14.26
CA VAL A 66 2.80 3.00 -15.73
C VAL A 66 1.33 2.98 -16.14
N HIS A 67 0.92 3.81 -17.10
CA HIS A 67 -0.45 3.74 -17.62
C HIS A 67 -0.73 2.41 -18.37
N PRO A 68 -1.96 1.88 -18.29
CA PRO A 68 -3.10 2.37 -17.51
C PRO A 68 -2.99 2.01 -16.02
N ARG A 69 -3.24 2.98 -15.15
CA ARG A 69 -3.24 2.83 -13.69
C ARG A 69 -4.68 2.67 -13.18
N PRO A 70 -4.95 1.86 -12.15
CA PRO A 70 -6.28 1.76 -11.56
C PRO A 70 -6.69 3.10 -10.96
N THR A 71 -7.99 3.38 -10.96
CA THR A 71 -8.53 4.56 -10.30
C THR A 71 -8.43 4.42 -8.78
N ALA A 72 -8.42 5.54 -8.05
CA ALA A 72 -8.49 5.56 -6.59
C ALA A 72 -9.69 4.74 -6.08
N ARG A 73 -10.88 4.96 -6.68
CA ARG A 73 -12.09 4.19 -6.38
C ARG A 73 -11.90 2.68 -6.57
N ARG A 74 -11.26 2.24 -7.66
CA ARG A 74 -11.01 0.80 -7.89
C ARG A 74 -10.07 0.20 -6.85
N CYS A 75 -9.06 0.96 -6.43
CA CYS A 75 -8.15 0.56 -5.34
C CYS A 75 -8.90 0.41 -4.01
N TYR A 76 -9.78 1.37 -3.68
CA TYR A 76 -10.58 1.30 -2.46
C TYR A 76 -11.53 0.08 -2.45
N GLU A 77 -12.23 -0.18 -3.57
CA GLU A 77 -13.09 -1.36 -3.67
C GLU A 77 -12.30 -2.68 -3.65
N LEU A 78 -11.08 -2.70 -4.19
CA LEU A 78 -10.16 -3.84 -4.07
C LEU A 78 -9.82 -4.11 -2.59
N GLY A 79 -9.52 -3.06 -1.83
CA GLY A 79 -9.31 -3.15 -0.39
C GLY A 79 -10.47 -3.79 0.34
N LYS A 80 -11.70 -3.33 0.04
CA LYS A 80 -12.91 -3.90 0.63
C LYS A 80 -13.09 -5.38 0.26
N ALA A 81 -12.73 -5.77 -0.96
CA ALA A 81 -12.77 -7.18 -1.39
C ALA A 81 -11.73 -8.01 -0.62
N ILE A 82 -10.48 -7.53 -0.50
CA ILE A 82 -9.43 -8.17 0.31
C ILE A 82 -9.93 -8.41 1.73
N ARG A 83 -10.53 -7.38 2.37
CA ARG A 83 -11.08 -7.54 3.73
C ARG A 83 -12.13 -8.64 3.81
N ARG A 84 -13.08 -8.69 2.88
CA ARG A 84 -14.11 -9.75 2.85
C ARG A 84 -13.50 -11.15 2.70
N VAL A 85 -12.43 -11.29 1.93
CA VAL A 85 -11.73 -12.59 1.79
C VAL A 85 -11.06 -12.97 3.10
N LEU A 86 -10.36 -12.03 3.74
CA LEU A 86 -9.69 -12.27 5.03
C LEU A 86 -10.69 -12.57 6.15
N ASP A 87 -11.86 -11.94 6.17
CA ASP A 87 -12.93 -12.20 7.15
C ASP A 87 -13.55 -13.58 7.03
N ARG A 88 -13.49 -14.18 5.84
CA ARG A 88 -13.99 -15.55 5.58
C ARG A 88 -12.90 -16.60 5.80
N ASP A 89 -11.67 -16.20 6.13
CA ASP A 89 -10.58 -17.13 6.40
C ASP A 89 -10.72 -17.78 7.78
N ASP A 90 -10.78 -19.11 7.80
CA ASP A 90 -10.92 -19.96 8.97
C ASP A 90 -9.57 -20.41 9.56
N SER A 91 -8.44 -19.96 9.00
CA SER A 91 -7.09 -20.29 9.44
C SER A 91 -6.74 -19.83 10.87
N ASN A 92 -7.54 -18.93 11.45
CA ASN A 92 -7.28 -18.25 12.74
C ASN A 92 -5.90 -17.56 12.79
N GLU A 93 -5.34 -17.21 11.62
CA GLU A 93 -4.09 -16.47 11.52
C GLU A 93 -4.32 -14.97 11.75
N ARG A 94 -3.34 -14.31 12.38
CA ARG A 94 -3.33 -12.85 12.47
C ARG A 94 -2.64 -12.28 11.24
N VAL A 95 -3.36 -11.44 10.49
CA VAL A 95 -2.85 -10.81 9.27
C VAL A 95 -2.59 -9.33 9.52
N VAL A 96 -1.40 -8.86 9.15
CA VAL A 96 -1.07 -7.44 9.07
C VAL A 96 -1.11 -7.01 7.61
N LEU A 97 -1.73 -5.86 7.33
CA LEU A 97 -1.72 -5.24 6.01
C LEU A 97 -0.77 -4.05 6.04
N ILE A 98 0.15 -3.99 5.07
CA ILE A 98 1.15 -2.93 4.96
C ILE A 98 1.01 -2.31 3.56
N ALA A 99 0.66 -1.03 3.50
CA ALA A 99 0.76 -0.24 2.27
C ALA A 99 2.12 0.47 2.24
N THR A 100 2.74 0.51 1.07
CA THR A 100 4.08 1.09 0.88
C THR A 100 4.09 2.02 -0.32
N GLY A 101 5.11 2.88 -0.40
CA GLY A 101 5.19 3.97 -1.37
C GLY A 101 4.63 5.28 -0.83
N GLY A 102 4.83 6.36 -1.56
CA GLY A 102 4.39 7.71 -1.22
C GLY A 102 5.21 8.38 -0.09
N LEU A 103 4.84 9.59 0.34
CA LEU A 103 3.78 10.46 -0.20
C LEU A 103 4.29 11.23 -1.44
N SER A 104 4.03 12.54 -1.56
CA SER A 104 4.36 13.29 -2.77
C SER A 104 5.83 13.18 -3.17
N HIS A 105 6.05 12.70 -4.40
CA HIS A 105 7.34 12.70 -5.11
C HIS A 105 7.11 12.45 -6.60
N TYR A 106 8.14 12.63 -7.43
CA TYR A 106 7.98 12.61 -8.89
C TYR A 106 9.09 11.83 -9.63
N PRO A 107 9.33 10.55 -9.29
CA PRO A 107 10.40 9.74 -9.85
C PRO A 107 10.22 9.54 -11.35
N GLY A 108 11.32 9.66 -12.10
CA GLY A 108 11.31 9.50 -13.55
C GLY A 108 10.63 10.64 -14.32
N THR A 109 10.28 11.75 -13.66
CA THR A 109 9.68 12.93 -14.32
C THR A 109 10.62 14.14 -14.25
N PRO A 110 10.37 15.21 -15.05
CA PRO A 110 11.08 16.48 -14.93
C PRO A 110 10.91 17.20 -13.58
N TYR A 111 9.94 16.78 -12.76
CA TYR A 111 9.66 17.37 -11.44
C TYR A 111 10.39 16.65 -10.30
N TYR A 112 11.28 15.69 -10.59
CA TYR A 112 12.03 14.97 -9.57
C TYR A 112 12.82 15.94 -8.67
N GLY A 113 12.65 15.80 -7.35
CA GLY A 113 13.16 16.75 -6.35
C GLY A 113 12.13 17.78 -5.85
N LYS A 114 10.96 17.87 -6.49
CA LYS A 114 9.80 18.57 -5.90
C LYS A 114 9.14 17.67 -4.85
N VAL A 115 8.67 18.28 -3.77
CA VAL A 115 7.78 17.67 -2.77
C VAL A 115 6.59 18.59 -2.59
N ASP A 116 5.38 18.05 -2.69
CA ASP A 116 4.13 18.79 -2.52
C ASP A 116 3.61 18.59 -1.09
N GLU A 117 4.23 19.32 -0.15
CA GLU A 117 3.90 19.20 1.26
C GLU A 117 2.45 19.57 1.57
N GLU A 118 1.81 20.45 0.79
CA GLU A 118 0.40 20.79 1.00
C GLU A 118 -0.51 19.60 0.67
N ALA A 119 -0.23 18.88 -0.42
CA ALA A 119 -0.92 17.63 -0.75
C ALA A 119 -0.67 16.55 0.31
N ASP A 120 0.56 16.39 0.79
CA ASP A 120 0.88 15.43 1.85
C ASP A 120 0.06 15.72 3.12
N ARG A 121 -0.03 17.00 3.53
CA ARG A 121 -0.80 17.41 4.71
C ARG A 121 -2.28 17.19 4.53
N TYR A 122 -2.81 17.40 3.33
CA TYR A 122 -4.19 17.07 3.00
C TYR A 122 -4.46 15.56 3.18
N VAL A 123 -3.58 14.71 2.64
CA VAL A 123 -3.68 13.25 2.82
C VAL A 123 -3.64 12.90 4.31
N ILE A 124 -2.62 13.39 5.03
CA ILE A 124 -2.42 13.12 6.46
C ILE A 124 -3.64 13.57 7.29
N ASP A 125 -4.24 14.72 7.00
CA ASP A 125 -5.47 15.17 7.67
C ASP A 125 -6.60 14.16 7.51
N LYS A 126 -6.82 13.63 6.31
CA LYS A 126 -7.83 12.59 6.07
C LYS A 126 -7.52 11.31 6.86
N LEU A 127 -6.26 10.91 6.95
CA LEU A 127 -5.86 9.73 7.72
C LEU A 127 -6.11 9.93 9.23
N VAL A 128 -5.62 11.03 9.81
CA VAL A 128 -5.73 11.31 11.25
C VAL A 128 -7.18 11.53 11.68
N SER A 129 -7.99 12.17 10.84
CA SER A 129 -9.40 12.42 11.13
C SER A 129 -10.31 11.19 10.89
N GLY A 130 -9.76 10.05 10.48
CA GLY A 130 -10.54 8.85 10.17
C GLY A 130 -11.47 9.04 8.98
N ARG A 131 -11.05 9.84 7.99
CA ARG A 131 -11.79 10.14 6.75
C ARG A 131 -11.04 9.63 5.52
N GLY A 132 -10.28 8.56 5.67
CA GLY A 132 -9.45 7.99 4.62
C GLY A 132 -10.25 7.57 3.38
N SER A 133 -11.52 7.17 3.54
CA SER A 133 -12.40 6.82 2.43
C SER A 133 -12.63 7.97 1.45
N GLU A 134 -12.51 9.23 1.88
CA GLU A 134 -12.62 10.40 1.00
C GLU A 134 -11.51 10.44 -0.06
N LEU A 135 -10.33 9.87 0.23
CA LEU A 135 -9.21 9.79 -0.73
C LEU A 135 -9.55 8.91 -1.94
N ALA A 136 -10.55 8.04 -1.84
CA ALA A 136 -11.03 7.25 -2.98
C ALA A 136 -11.75 8.08 -4.06
N ASN A 137 -12.07 9.35 -3.78
CA ASN A 137 -12.70 10.27 -4.72
C ASN A 137 -11.68 11.10 -5.51
N LEU A 138 -10.39 11.00 -5.19
CA LEU A 138 -9.33 11.65 -5.96
C LEU A 138 -9.24 11.03 -7.36
N ASP A 139 -9.19 11.87 -8.38
CA ASP A 139 -9.01 11.42 -9.75
C ASP A 139 -7.54 11.17 -10.09
N ALA A 140 -7.29 10.66 -11.30
CA ALA A 140 -5.93 10.38 -11.73
C ALA A 140 -5.09 11.65 -11.91
N GLU A 141 -5.72 12.76 -12.31
CA GLU A 141 -5.05 14.04 -12.55
C GLU A 141 -4.50 14.61 -11.23
N TRP A 142 -5.34 14.68 -10.19
CA TRP A 142 -4.90 15.13 -8.86
C TRP A 142 -3.73 14.29 -8.34
N LEU A 143 -3.81 12.96 -8.45
CA LEU A 143 -2.74 12.07 -7.99
C LEU A 143 -1.42 12.29 -8.76
N ASP A 144 -1.48 12.66 -10.03
CA ASP A 144 -0.29 12.90 -10.84
C ASP A 144 0.31 14.28 -10.60
N GLU A 145 -0.53 15.33 -10.57
CA GLU A 145 -0.12 16.72 -10.37
C GLU A 145 0.58 16.93 -9.03
N HIS A 146 0.17 16.18 -8.01
CA HIS A 146 0.72 16.26 -6.66
C HIS A 146 1.77 15.18 -6.35
N GLY A 147 2.12 14.31 -7.31
CA GLY A 147 3.14 13.27 -7.08
C GLY A 147 2.67 12.16 -6.12
N GLU A 148 1.36 11.98 -5.98
CA GLU A 148 0.70 11.05 -5.07
C GLU A 148 0.25 9.77 -5.81
N PHE A 149 0.93 9.41 -6.90
CA PHE A 149 0.49 8.28 -7.71
C PHE A 149 0.55 6.94 -6.96
N GLU A 150 1.48 6.79 -6.01
CA GLU A 150 1.59 5.62 -5.12
C GLU A 150 0.56 5.59 -3.99
N LEU A 151 -0.18 6.68 -3.74
CA LEU A 151 -1.26 6.73 -2.74
C LEU A 151 -2.35 5.67 -3.00
N ARG A 152 -2.42 5.13 -4.22
CA ARG A 152 -3.25 3.97 -4.60
C ARG A 152 -3.05 2.74 -3.71
N THR A 153 -1.83 2.50 -3.21
CA THR A 153 -1.55 1.40 -2.28
C THR A 153 -2.21 1.67 -0.92
N TRP A 154 -2.11 2.90 -0.43
CA TRP A 154 -2.74 3.36 0.81
C TRP A 154 -4.26 3.35 0.70
N ILE A 155 -4.82 3.78 -0.42
CA ILE A 155 -6.27 3.75 -0.68
C ILE A 155 -6.79 2.31 -0.68
N THR A 156 -6.02 1.34 -1.18
CA THR A 156 -6.35 -0.09 -1.05
C THR A 156 -6.34 -0.54 0.41
N LEU A 157 -5.35 -0.15 1.21
CA LEU A 157 -5.34 -0.43 2.65
C LEU A 157 -6.57 0.18 3.34
N LEU A 158 -6.89 1.44 3.07
CA LEU A 158 -8.05 2.15 3.60
C LEU A 158 -9.37 1.48 3.23
N GLY A 159 -9.47 0.90 2.04
CA GLY A 159 -10.61 0.05 1.66
C GLY A 159 -10.74 -1.19 2.54
N ALA A 160 -9.63 -1.77 2.96
CA ALA A 160 -9.63 -2.97 3.79
C ALA A 160 -9.94 -2.68 5.27
N ILE A 161 -9.51 -1.53 5.79
CA ILE A 161 -9.61 -1.20 7.22
C ILE A 161 -10.77 -0.25 7.56
N GLY A 162 -11.29 0.48 6.57
CA GLY A 162 -12.34 1.47 6.72
C GLY A 162 -11.85 2.82 7.28
N ASP A 163 -12.81 3.66 7.67
CA ASP A 163 -12.58 5.00 8.22
C ASP A 163 -12.14 4.94 9.69
N LYS A 164 -10.87 4.57 9.87
CA LYS A 164 -10.17 4.53 11.16
C LYS A 164 -9.15 5.66 11.23
N PRO A 165 -9.06 6.38 12.37
CA PRO A 165 -8.05 7.40 12.55
C PRO A 165 -6.65 6.77 12.60
N ALA A 166 -5.71 7.38 11.89
CA ALA A 166 -4.30 6.99 11.94
C ALA A 166 -3.54 7.79 13.01
N GLU A 167 -2.60 7.12 13.67
CA GLU A 167 -1.49 7.75 14.38
C GLU A 167 -0.33 7.98 13.39
N ILE A 168 0.11 9.23 13.24
CA ILE A 168 1.29 9.55 12.42
C ILE A 168 2.54 9.39 13.29
N ILE A 169 3.27 8.31 13.05
CA ILE A 169 4.54 8.02 13.73
C ILE A 169 5.61 9.04 13.30
N THR A 170 5.67 9.35 12.00
CA THR A 170 6.57 10.39 11.48
C THR A 170 6.06 10.94 10.16
N TYR A 171 6.33 12.22 9.94
CA TYR A 171 6.30 12.82 8.61
C TYR A 171 7.57 13.67 8.43
N GLN A 172 8.32 13.42 7.36
CA GLN A 172 9.54 14.14 7.03
C GLN A 172 9.54 14.51 5.55
N LYS A 173 9.49 15.80 5.28
CA LYS A 173 9.82 16.33 3.96
C LYS A 173 11.33 16.22 3.74
N THR A 174 11.72 15.44 2.75
CA THR A 174 13.11 15.37 2.29
C THR A 174 13.31 16.18 1.01
N TYR A 175 14.48 16.04 0.38
CA TYR A 175 14.77 16.75 -0.85
C TYR A 175 13.98 16.24 -2.07
N HIS A 176 13.36 15.05 -2.01
CA HIS A 176 12.67 14.46 -3.17
C HIS A 176 11.38 13.71 -2.85
N ILE A 177 11.06 13.49 -1.57
CA ILE A 177 9.86 12.75 -1.15
C ILE A 177 9.38 13.19 0.24
N GLY A 178 8.05 13.20 0.43
CA GLY A 178 7.41 13.27 1.74
C GLY A 178 7.33 11.89 2.40
N TYR A 179 8.23 11.56 3.32
CA TYR A 179 8.19 10.28 4.04
C TYR A 179 7.16 10.32 5.16
N CYS A 180 6.12 9.50 5.07
CA CYS A 180 5.12 9.32 6.11
C CYS A 180 5.10 7.87 6.61
N VAL A 181 5.02 7.69 7.94
CA VAL A 181 4.71 6.40 8.56
C VAL A 181 3.49 6.58 9.45
N ALA A 182 2.48 5.75 9.23
CA ALA A 182 1.20 5.80 9.92
C ALA A 182 0.81 4.42 10.46
N ASP A 183 0.22 4.39 11.65
CA ASP A 183 -0.37 3.20 12.26
C ASP A 183 -1.87 3.42 12.47
N PHE A 184 -2.68 2.40 12.20
CA PHE A 184 -4.13 2.44 12.34
C PHE A 184 -4.66 1.69 13.57
N ASN A 185 -3.77 1.08 14.39
CA ASN A 185 -4.09 0.45 15.68
C ASN A 185 -5.43 -0.32 15.68
N LEU A 186 -5.50 -1.42 14.91
CA LEU A 186 -6.74 -2.19 14.68
C LEU A 186 -7.08 -3.21 15.77
N THR A 187 -6.35 -3.19 16.90
CA THR A 187 -6.48 -4.12 18.03
C THR A 187 -7.45 -3.65 19.09
#